data_AF-A0A923U562-F1
#
_entry.id   AF-A0A923U562-F1
#
_cell.length_a   1.000
_cell.length_b   1.000
_cell.length_c   1.000
_cell.angle_alpha   90.00
_cell.angle_beta   90.00
_cell.angle_gamma   90.00
#
_symmetry.space_group_name_H-M   'P 1'
#
loop_
_entity.id
_entity.type
_entity.pdbx_description
1 polymer ?
#
loop_
_entity_poly.entity_id
_entity_poly.type
_entity_poly.pdbx_seq_one_letter_code
_entity_poly.pdbx_strand_id
1 'polypeptide(L)'
;MSQKRYLGLDLSGAKNAKTTLAVLEYYPKEKKVFLLDIHSGIGADATSNSDEALIQTIQDHADNHAELQIGVNVPLTLPPFFNFIRKNKNPDDLANTPEVRWMNANSPKKSTTSKRNAKMKDGFTPYTQRPIELWLKNEVLSKLPAKLRFEIDETLGGNKAPLTARMQFLKMYLEMYEIHEVVPKLTVALLMPFLKISQKILLQYRQLEDGVAARQVILDKMSENLDIFIYERDFKKITQNINAFDAFLCAYTVLLYDRNECVAAPRNFPVQSGWVRYPKSPLLDAQYLARESEEDEE
;
A
#
# COMPACT_ATOMS: atom_id res chain seq x y z
N MET A 1 -12.47 -11.75 23.58
CA MET A 1 -12.29 -10.75 22.53
C MET A 1 -13.32 -11.02 21.46
N SER A 2 -14.01 -9.98 21.02
CA SER A 2 -14.88 -9.99 19.84
C SER A 2 -14.06 -10.24 18.59
N GLN A 3 -14.74 -10.70 17.53
CA GLN A 3 -14.18 -10.75 16.18
C GLN A 3 -13.84 -9.33 15.70
N LYS A 4 -12.74 -9.19 14.95
CA LYS A 4 -12.27 -7.91 14.39
C LYS A 4 -12.46 -7.88 12.88
N ARG A 5 -12.80 -6.72 12.32
CA ARG A 5 -13.04 -6.55 10.89
C ARG A 5 -12.05 -5.58 10.27
N TYR A 6 -11.53 -5.95 9.11
CA TYR A 6 -10.59 -5.14 8.34
C TYR A 6 -11.09 -5.01 6.91
N LEU A 7 -11.12 -3.78 6.43
CA LEU A 7 -11.46 -3.49 5.05
C LEU A 7 -10.20 -3.18 4.26
N GLY A 8 -10.20 -3.54 2.99
CA GLY A 8 -9.14 -3.20 2.05
C GLY A 8 -9.73 -2.58 0.81
N LEU A 9 -9.23 -1.41 0.45
CA LEU A 9 -9.77 -0.60 -0.62
C LEU A 9 -8.71 -0.34 -1.69
N ASP A 10 -9.03 -0.75 -2.91
CA ASP A 10 -8.30 -0.34 -4.10
C ASP A 10 -9.14 0.68 -4.88
N LEU A 11 -8.75 1.96 -4.79
CA LEU A 11 -9.47 3.06 -5.42
C LEU A 11 -9.11 3.19 -6.90
N SER A 12 -10.14 3.32 -7.72
CA SER A 12 -10.02 3.71 -9.13
C SER A 12 -10.41 5.19 -9.33
N GLY A 13 -10.28 5.70 -10.56
CA GLY A 13 -10.89 6.99 -10.89
C GLY A 13 -12.41 6.95 -10.70
N ALA A 14 -13.01 8.02 -10.20
CA ALA A 14 -14.43 8.09 -9.84
C ALA A 14 -15.39 7.77 -11.01
N LYS A 15 -14.96 8.01 -12.25
CA LYS A 15 -15.75 7.70 -13.45
C LYS A 15 -15.63 6.24 -13.92
N ASN A 16 -14.74 5.46 -13.32
CA ASN A 16 -14.52 4.06 -13.68
C ASN A 16 -15.07 3.17 -12.57
N ALA A 17 -15.97 2.25 -12.91
CA ALA A 17 -16.49 1.22 -12.01
C ALA A 17 -15.44 0.11 -11.78
N LYS A 18 -14.29 0.45 -11.19
CA LYS A 18 -13.20 -0.47 -10.86
C LYS A 18 -12.80 -0.43 -9.39
N THR A 19 -13.43 0.44 -8.59
CA THR A 19 -13.17 0.53 -7.17
C THR A 19 -13.60 -0.78 -6.53
N THR A 20 -12.71 -1.35 -5.73
CA THR A 20 -12.92 -2.67 -5.13
C THR A 20 -12.66 -2.63 -3.64
N LEU A 21 -13.57 -3.24 -2.88
CA LEU A 21 -13.49 -3.37 -1.43
C LEU A 21 -13.41 -4.86 -1.05
N ALA A 22 -12.43 -5.23 -0.24
CA ALA A 22 -12.31 -6.55 0.37
C ALA A 22 -12.65 -6.48 1.86
N VAL A 23 -13.35 -7.50 2.37
CA VAL A 23 -13.81 -7.56 3.76
C VAL A 23 -13.19 -8.78 4.44
N LEU A 24 -12.27 -8.56 5.38
CA LEU A 24 -11.67 -9.61 6.20
C LEU A 24 -12.26 -9.58 7.61
N GLU A 25 -12.44 -10.77 8.17
CA GLU A 25 -12.77 -10.97 9.57
C GLU A 25 -11.73 -11.85 10.25
N TYR A 26 -11.25 -11.41 11.39
CA TYR A 26 -10.25 -12.10 12.20
C TYR A 26 -10.86 -12.54 13.51
N TYR A 27 -10.57 -13.78 13.86
CA TYR A 27 -10.98 -14.42 15.10
C TYR A 27 -9.75 -14.59 15.99
N PRO A 28 -9.50 -13.69 16.97
CA PRO A 28 -8.23 -13.67 17.71
C PRO A 28 -7.97 -14.92 18.55
N LYS A 29 -9.00 -15.62 19.00
CA LYS A 29 -8.84 -16.84 19.82
C LYS A 29 -8.34 -18.01 18.98
N GLU A 30 -8.92 -18.17 17.80
CA GLU A 30 -8.64 -19.24 16.84
C GLU A 30 -7.46 -18.91 15.94
N LYS A 31 -7.06 -17.63 15.90
CA LYS A 31 -6.04 -17.06 15.00
C LYS A 31 -6.38 -17.27 13.52
N LYS A 32 -7.67 -17.36 13.18
CA LYS A 32 -8.16 -17.59 11.82
C LYS A 32 -8.60 -16.30 11.15
N VAL A 33 -8.28 -16.18 9.87
CA VAL A 33 -8.74 -15.07 9.02
C VAL A 33 -9.74 -15.61 8.01
N PHE A 34 -10.85 -14.93 7.83
CA PHE A 34 -11.85 -15.24 6.81
C PHE A 34 -11.99 -14.07 5.86
N LEU A 35 -11.99 -14.35 4.56
CA LEU A 35 -12.52 -13.41 3.58
C LEU A 35 -14.04 -13.56 3.56
N LEU A 36 -14.74 -12.53 4.00
CA LEU A 36 -16.20 -12.51 4.02
C LEU A 36 -16.78 -12.16 2.64
N ASP A 37 -16.22 -11.14 1.99
CA ASP A 37 -16.74 -10.66 0.71
C ASP A 37 -15.72 -9.84 -0.09
N ILE A 38 -15.98 -9.73 -1.40
CA ILE A 38 -15.30 -8.86 -2.35
C ILE A 38 -16.36 -8.09 -3.14
N HIS A 39 -16.43 -6.79 -2.90
CA HIS A 39 -17.27 -5.84 -3.64
C HIS A 39 -16.46 -5.25 -4.77
N SER A 40 -16.55 -5.85 -5.95
CA SER A 40 -15.89 -5.36 -7.17
C SER A 40 -16.81 -4.44 -7.96
N GLY A 41 -16.22 -3.48 -8.66
CA GLY A 41 -16.94 -2.66 -9.62
C GLY A 41 -17.86 -1.62 -8.99
N ILE A 42 -17.52 -1.14 -7.79
CA ILE A 42 -18.25 -0.05 -7.15
C ILE A 42 -18.14 1.18 -8.05
N GLY A 43 -19.27 1.64 -8.56
CA GLY A 43 -19.41 2.71 -9.55
C GLY A 43 -20.75 3.41 -9.39
N ALA A 44 -20.95 4.48 -10.15
CA ALA A 44 -22.23 5.20 -10.14
C ALA A 44 -23.33 4.31 -10.71
N ASP A 45 -24.51 4.37 -10.10
CA ASP A 45 -25.74 3.78 -10.62
C ASP A 45 -26.75 4.88 -10.98
N ALA A 46 -28.00 4.51 -11.28
CA ALA A 46 -29.04 5.48 -11.65
C ALA A 46 -29.43 6.42 -10.49
N THR A 47 -29.07 6.08 -9.25
CA THR A 47 -29.57 6.69 -8.02
C THR A 47 -28.50 7.29 -7.12
N SER A 48 -27.24 6.90 -7.27
CA SER A 48 -26.12 7.28 -6.42
C SER A 48 -24.83 7.44 -7.23
N ASN A 49 -23.97 8.36 -6.79
CA ASN A 49 -22.64 8.46 -7.36
C ASN A 49 -21.70 7.38 -6.79
N SER A 50 -20.55 7.16 -7.45
CA SER A 50 -19.62 6.09 -7.07
C SER A 50 -19.06 6.19 -5.64
N ASP A 51 -18.96 7.42 -5.10
CA ASP A 51 -18.44 7.66 -3.76
C ASP A 51 -19.52 7.42 -2.70
N GLU A 52 -20.78 7.80 -2.97
CA GLU A 52 -21.92 7.47 -2.12
C GLU A 52 -22.11 5.96 -1.99
N ALA A 53 -22.09 5.23 -3.11
CA ALA A 53 -22.17 3.77 -3.11
C ALA A 53 -21.04 3.11 -2.31
N LEU A 54 -19.81 3.65 -2.43
CA LEU A 54 -18.66 3.17 -1.66
C LEU A 54 -18.83 3.43 -0.16
N ILE A 55 -19.24 4.63 0.22
CA ILE A 55 -19.45 5.01 1.62
C ILE A 55 -20.53 4.12 2.25
N GLN A 56 -21.65 3.92 1.55
CA GLN A 56 -22.72 3.04 2.02
C GLN A 56 -22.21 1.61 2.19
N THR A 57 -21.48 1.07 1.21
CA THR A 57 -20.91 -0.29 1.31
C THR A 57 -19.97 -0.41 2.52
N ILE A 58 -19.14 0.60 2.80
CA ILE A 58 -18.26 0.60 3.97
C ILE A 58 -19.09 0.63 5.28
N GLN A 59 -20.13 1.46 5.33
CA GLN A 59 -20.99 1.60 6.51
C GLN A 59 -21.77 0.30 6.79
N ASP A 60 -22.27 -0.38 5.76
CA ASP A 60 -22.96 -1.67 5.89
C ASP A 60 -22.06 -2.73 6.54
N HIS A 61 -20.76 -2.73 6.23
CA HIS A 61 -19.78 -3.63 6.86
C HIS A 61 -19.28 -3.14 8.21
N ALA A 62 -19.41 -1.85 8.52
CA ALA A 62 -19.01 -1.27 9.80
C ALA A 62 -20.02 -1.51 10.92
N ASP A 63 -21.26 -1.89 10.59
CA ASP A 63 -22.31 -2.10 11.58
C ASP A 63 -21.86 -3.14 12.63
N ASN A 64 -21.90 -2.75 13.91
CA ASN A 64 -21.41 -3.52 15.07
C ASN A 64 -19.87 -3.76 15.15
N HIS A 65 -19.05 -3.07 14.35
CA HIS A 65 -17.58 -3.17 14.39
C HIS A 65 -16.91 -1.83 14.71
N ALA A 66 -16.94 -1.42 15.97
CA ALA A 66 -16.35 -0.16 16.42
C ALA A 66 -14.82 -0.07 16.22
N GLU A 67 -14.12 -1.21 16.16
CA GLU A 67 -12.67 -1.29 15.93
C GLU A 67 -12.31 -1.56 14.45
N LEU A 68 -13.23 -1.28 13.51
CA LEU A 68 -12.99 -1.47 12.09
C LEU A 68 -11.84 -0.58 11.61
N GLN A 69 -10.88 -1.19 10.91
CA GLN A 69 -9.77 -0.49 10.26
C GLN A 69 -9.80 -0.70 8.74
N ILE A 70 -9.30 0.30 8.00
CA ILE A 70 -9.36 0.32 6.53
C ILE A 70 -7.96 0.49 5.94
N GLY A 71 -7.51 -0.44 5.11
CA GLY A 71 -6.30 -0.31 4.30
C GLY A 71 -6.60 0.26 2.93
N VAL A 72 -5.83 1.23 2.44
CA VAL A 72 -6.05 1.86 1.13
C VAL A 72 -4.76 1.95 0.30
N ASN A 73 -4.86 1.68 -1.01
CA ASN A 73 -3.75 1.81 -1.98
C ASN A 73 -3.60 3.25 -2.50
N VAL A 74 -3.73 4.26 -1.65
CA VAL A 74 -3.67 5.68 -2.06
C VAL A 74 -3.09 6.54 -0.94
N PRO A 75 -2.27 7.55 -1.27
CA PRO A 75 -1.81 8.53 -0.30
C PRO A 75 -2.91 9.13 0.59
N LEU A 76 -2.71 9.04 1.92
CA LEU A 76 -3.63 9.61 2.91
C LEU A 76 -3.32 11.06 3.28
N THR A 77 -2.14 11.55 2.91
CA THR A 77 -1.62 12.89 3.20
C THR A 77 -1.14 13.56 1.92
N LEU A 78 -1.11 14.90 1.92
CA LEU A 78 -0.58 15.67 0.81
C LEU A 78 0.94 15.92 0.97
N PRO A 79 1.65 16.24 -0.11
CA PRO A 79 3.05 16.70 -0.06
C PRO A 79 3.27 17.88 0.90
N PRO A 80 4.47 18.02 1.49
CA PRO A 80 4.77 19.06 2.48
C PRO A 80 4.38 20.47 2.05
N PHE A 81 4.52 20.79 0.77
CA PHE A 81 4.11 22.08 0.21
C PHE A 81 2.65 22.44 0.52
N PHE A 82 1.72 21.49 0.44
CA PHE A 82 0.29 21.77 0.66
C PHE A 82 -0.03 22.05 2.13
N ASN A 83 0.63 21.34 3.05
CA ASN A 83 0.52 21.62 4.48
C ASN A 83 1.16 22.96 4.85
N PHE A 84 2.20 23.35 4.11
CA PHE A 84 2.90 24.62 4.27
C PHE A 84 2.03 25.82 3.84
N ILE A 85 1.49 25.80 2.62
CA ILE A 85 0.67 26.91 2.09
C ILE A 85 -0.62 27.11 2.88
N ARG A 86 -1.23 26.03 3.41
CA ARG A 86 -2.43 26.11 4.28
C ARG A 86 -2.21 26.96 5.53
N LYS A 87 -0.95 27.14 5.96
CA LYS A 87 -0.58 27.95 7.13
C LYS A 87 -0.21 29.40 6.76
N ASN A 88 -0.44 29.83 5.51
CA ASN A 88 -0.14 31.17 5.00
C ASN A 88 1.30 31.63 5.28
N LYS A 89 2.27 30.73 5.11
CA LYS A 89 3.70 30.99 5.35
C LYS A 89 4.39 31.51 4.09
N ASN A 90 5.50 32.23 4.25
CA ASN A 90 6.34 32.72 3.14
C ASN A 90 6.99 31.53 2.41
N PRO A 91 6.81 31.33 1.08
CA PRO A 91 7.42 30.24 0.32
C PRO A 91 8.90 29.93 0.62
N ASP A 92 9.71 30.95 0.94
CA ASP A 92 11.13 30.80 1.28
C ASP A 92 11.36 29.93 2.54
N ASP A 93 10.37 29.85 3.44
CA ASP A 93 10.44 29.04 4.67
C ASP A 93 10.13 27.56 4.44
N LEU A 94 9.72 27.15 3.22
CA LEU A 94 9.40 25.75 2.92
C LEU A 94 10.59 24.82 3.20
N ALA A 95 11.80 25.26 2.85
CA ALA A 95 13.04 24.53 3.08
C ALA A 95 13.33 24.28 4.58
N ASN A 96 12.71 25.06 5.46
CA ASN A 96 12.88 24.96 6.92
C ASN A 96 11.88 24.03 7.59
N THR A 97 10.90 23.49 6.84
CA THR A 97 9.95 22.51 7.38
C THR A 97 10.65 21.20 7.74
N PRO A 98 10.23 20.51 8.83
CA PRO A 98 10.82 19.23 9.23
C PRO A 98 10.84 18.19 8.11
N GLU A 99 9.76 18.12 7.32
CA GLU A 99 9.59 17.21 6.21
C GLU A 99 10.61 17.46 5.10
N VAL A 100 10.74 18.72 4.65
CA VAL A 100 11.66 19.07 3.56
C VAL A 100 13.11 18.99 4.01
N ARG A 101 13.43 19.33 5.27
CA ARG A 101 14.76 19.10 5.86
C ARG A 101 15.10 17.62 5.88
N TRP A 102 14.16 16.77 6.30
CA TRP A 102 14.33 15.33 6.28
C TRP A 102 14.55 14.81 4.85
N MET A 103 13.75 15.25 3.88
CA MET A 103 13.89 14.85 2.48
C MET A 103 15.25 15.27 1.91
N ASN A 104 15.73 16.50 2.20
CA ASN A 104 17.06 16.95 1.80
C ASN A 104 18.18 16.10 2.41
N ALA A 105 18.06 15.73 3.69
CA ALA A 105 19.06 14.91 4.36
C ALA A 105 19.11 13.46 3.85
N ASN A 106 17.99 12.93 3.36
CA ASN A 106 17.84 11.54 2.90
C ASN A 106 17.79 11.38 1.37
N SER A 107 18.01 12.47 0.62
CA SER A 107 18.15 12.41 -0.83
C SER A 107 19.57 11.97 -1.21
N PRO A 108 19.74 11.15 -2.27
CA PRO A 108 21.06 10.76 -2.72
C PRO A 108 21.91 12.00 -3.03
N LYS A 109 23.09 12.09 -2.41
CA LYS A 109 24.03 13.19 -2.67
C LYS A 109 24.49 13.08 -4.12
N LYS A 110 24.38 14.17 -4.88
CA LYS A 110 24.85 14.24 -6.28
C LYS A 110 26.29 13.73 -6.36
N SER A 111 26.49 12.63 -7.09
CA SER A 111 27.83 12.19 -7.48
C SER A 111 28.48 13.29 -8.31
N THR A 112 29.65 13.77 -7.87
CA THR A 112 30.42 14.84 -8.50
C THR A 112 31.14 14.41 -9.78
N THR A 113 31.04 13.13 -10.17
CA THR A 113 32.02 12.50 -11.07
C THR A 113 31.64 12.50 -12.55
N SER A 114 30.48 13.00 -13.00
CA SER A 114 30.25 13.16 -14.44
C SER A 114 29.24 14.26 -14.81
N LYS A 115 29.71 15.27 -15.56
CA LYS A 115 28.89 16.35 -16.15
C LYS A 115 27.82 15.84 -17.13
N ARG A 116 27.91 14.58 -17.56
CA ARG A 116 26.98 13.96 -18.53
C ARG A 116 25.80 13.25 -17.86
N ASN A 117 25.96 12.79 -16.61
CA ASN A 117 24.87 12.19 -15.81
C ASN A 117 24.20 13.20 -14.85
N ALA A 118 24.76 14.40 -14.69
CA ALA A 118 24.21 15.47 -13.85
C ALA A 118 22.80 15.97 -14.26
N LYS A 119 22.26 15.51 -15.40
CA LYS A 119 20.90 15.82 -15.87
C LYS A 119 19.83 14.83 -15.39
N MET A 120 20.19 13.68 -14.81
CA MET A 120 19.19 12.81 -14.17
C MET A 120 18.82 13.37 -12.79
N LYS A 121 17.52 13.55 -12.63
CA LYS A 121 16.82 14.27 -11.55
C LYS A 121 16.93 13.51 -10.21
N ASP A 122 18.05 13.61 -9.52
CA ASP A 122 18.21 13.10 -8.15
C ASP A 122 17.62 14.02 -7.07
N GLY A 123 16.89 15.07 -7.48
CA GLY A 123 16.15 15.95 -6.58
C GLY A 123 14.72 15.48 -6.39
N PHE A 124 14.15 15.72 -5.22
CA PHE A 124 12.72 15.57 -4.97
C PHE A 124 11.97 16.87 -5.24
N THR A 125 10.66 16.76 -5.47
CA THR A 125 9.75 17.89 -5.61
C THR A 125 8.77 17.93 -4.43
N PRO A 126 8.93 18.86 -3.46
CA PRO A 126 8.13 18.89 -2.23
C PRO A 126 6.63 19.18 -2.46
N TYR A 127 6.26 19.53 -3.68
CA TYR A 127 4.87 19.74 -4.12
C TYR A 127 4.26 18.52 -4.81
N THR A 128 5.03 17.47 -5.15
CA THR A 128 4.46 16.20 -5.66
C THR A 128 4.79 14.99 -4.79
N GLN A 129 5.86 15.04 -3.99
CA GLN A 129 6.39 13.92 -3.22
C GLN A 129 6.33 14.17 -1.70
N ARG A 130 6.16 13.12 -0.91
CA ARG A 130 6.30 13.13 0.56
C ARG A 130 7.58 12.39 0.99
N PRO A 131 8.00 12.55 2.27
CA PRO A 131 9.10 11.78 2.85
C PRO A 131 8.99 10.26 2.68
N ILE A 132 7.78 9.70 2.69
CA ILE A 132 7.58 8.25 2.61
C ILE A 132 7.97 7.68 1.24
N GLU A 133 7.75 8.38 0.12
CA GLU A 133 8.21 7.89 -1.19
C GLU A 133 9.74 7.78 -1.25
N LEU A 134 10.46 8.75 -0.67
CA LEU A 134 11.92 8.71 -0.61
C LEU A 134 12.39 7.58 0.31
N TRP A 135 11.76 7.40 1.47
CA TRP A 135 12.05 6.29 2.38
C TRP A 135 11.88 4.94 1.68
N LEU A 136 10.71 4.71 1.06
CA LEU A 136 10.44 3.47 0.37
C LEU A 136 11.46 3.22 -0.75
N LYS A 137 11.78 4.24 -1.55
CA LYS A 137 12.76 4.13 -2.64
C LYS A 137 14.17 3.81 -2.13
N ASN A 138 14.66 4.56 -1.15
CA ASN A 138 16.07 4.54 -0.76
C ASN A 138 16.40 3.47 0.28
N GLU A 139 15.45 3.14 1.17
CA GLU A 139 15.71 2.29 2.35
C GLU A 139 15.01 0.93 2.30
N VAL A 140 13.87 0.85 1.62
CA VAL A 140 13.07 -0.39 1.55
C VAL A 140 13.34 -1.12 0.23
N LEU A 141 13.06 -0.48 -0.89
CA LEU A 141 13.20 -1.07 -2.22
C LEU A 141 14.66 -1.34 -2.60
N SER A 142 15.61 -0.57 -2.07
CA SER A 142 17.04 -0.82 -2.27
C SER A 142 17.50 -2.17 -1.70
N LYS A 143 16.81 -2.66 -0.67
CA LYS A 143 17.08 -3.95 -0.02
C LYS A 143 16.40 -5.14 -0.69
N LEU A 144 15.41 -4.89 -1.55
CA LEU A 144 14.79 -5.99 -2.30
C LEU A 144 15.74 -6.51 -3.41
N PRO A 145 15.62 -7.79 -3.80
CA PRO A 145 16.25 -8.33 -4.99
C PRO A 145 15.98 -7.43 -6.20
N ALA A 146 17.00 -7.20 -7.04
CA ALA A 146 16.94 -6.20 -8.11
C ALA A 146 15.71 -6.36 -9.04
N LYS A 147 15.32 -7.60 -9.32
CA LYS A 147 14.15 -7.93 -10.15
C LYS A 147 12.83 -7.54 -9.49
N LEU A 148 12.74 -7.56 -8.16
CA LEU A 148 11.53 -7.23 -7.41
C LEU A 148 11.39 -5.73 -7.10
N ARG A 149 12.38 -4.91 -7.47
CA ARG A 149 12.30 -3.45 -7.30
C ARG A 149 11.31 -2.85 -8.28
N PHE A 150 10.62 -1.79 -7.86
CA PHE A 150 9.64 -1.10 -8.69
C PHE A 150 9.58 0.39 -8.38
N GLU A 151 8.99 1.17 -9.27
CA GLU A 151 8.83 2.60 -9.06
C GLU A 151 7.70 2.88 -8.07
N ILE A 152 7.95 3.81 -7.15
CA ILE A 152 6.92 4.38 -6.28
C ILE A 152 6.35 5.60 -6.99
N ASP A 153 5.06 5.56 -7.28
CA ASP A 153 4.34 6.73 -7.81
C ASP A 153 4.43 7.89 -6.81
N GLU A 154 4.71 9.09 -7.31
CA GLU A 154 4.64 10.31 -6.52
C GLU A 154 3.19 10.61 -6.10
N THR A 155 2.99 11.10 -4.88
CA THR A 155 1.66 11.38 -4.33
C THR A 155 0.78 12.22 -5.25
N LEU A 156 1.32 13.30 -5.81
CA LEU A 156 0.64 14.14 -6.81
C LEU A 156 1.26 14.01 -8.22
N GLY A 157 1.81 12.83 -8.52
CA GLY A 157 2.16 12.44 -9.89
C GLY A 157 0.91 12.10 -10.73
N GLY A 158 1.07 11.93 -12.04
CA GLY A 158 -0.06 11.75 -12.97
C GLY A 158 -1.03 10.61 -12.62
N ASN A 159 -0.51 9.51 -12.05
CA ASN A 159 -1.32 8.35 -11.68
C ASN A 159 -2.04 8.51 -10.32
N LYS A 160 -1.32 8.97 -9.29
CA LYS A 160 -1.84 9.03 -7.91
C LYS A 160 -2.51 10.34 -7.55
N ALA A 161 -2.28 11.45 -8.27
CA ALA A 161 -2.92 12.73 -7.99
C ALA A 161 -4.46 12.66 -7.94
N PRO A 162 -5.18 12.13 -8.96
CA PRO A 162 -6.64 12.08 -8.92
C PRO A 162 -7.17 11.15 -7.81
N LEU A 163 -6.47 10.04 -7.55
CA LEU A 163 -6.83 9.10 -6.49
C LEU A 163 -6.62 9.73 -5.12
N THR A 164 -5.52 10.44 -4.92
CA THR A 164 -5.22 11.17 -3.68
C THR A 164 -6.28 12.21 -3.40
N ALA A 165 -6.68 13.00 -4.41
CA ALA A 165 -7.76 13.98 -4.26
C ALA A 165 -9.08 13.31 -3.86
N ARG A 166 -9.45 12.21 -4.52
CA ARG A 166 -10.63 11.41 -4.16
C ARG A 166 -10.55 10.85 -2.74
N MET A 167 -9.39 10.36 -2.31
CA MET A 167 -9.20 9.87 -0.94
C MET A 167 -9.30 11.00 0.08
N GLN A 168 -8.77 12.21 -0.20
CA GLN A 168 -8.95 13.37 0.69
C GLN A 168 -10.43 13.72 0.88
N PHE A 169 -11.25 13.62 -0.18
CA PHE A 169 -12.71 13.77 -0.09
C PHE A 169 -13.34 12.67 0.76
N LEU A 170 -13.07 11.39 0.47
CA LEU A 170 -13.62 10.24 1.20
C LEU A 170 -13.27 10.27 2.69
N LYS A 171 -12.06 10.73 3.06
CA LYS A 171 -11.66 10.87 4.47
C LYS A 171 -12.58 11.77 5.28
N MET A 172 -13.26 12.74 4.66
CA MET A 172 -14.21 13.62 5.35
C MET A 172 -15.48 12.87 5.81
N TYR A 173 -15.83 11.78 5.12
CA TYR A 173 -17.00 10.94 5.43
C TYR A 173 -16.64 9.70 6.24
N LEU A 174 -15.35 9.36 6.28
CA LEU A 174 -14.82 8.16 6.93
C LEU A 174 -13.96 8.51 8.17
N GLU A 175 -14.13 9.71 8.74
CA GLU A 175 -13.30 10.22 9.84
C GLU A 175 -13.38 9.37 11.13
N MET A 176 -14.47 8.61 11.29
CA MET A 176 -14.68 7.71 12.42
C MET A 176 -13.86 6.42 12.34
N TYR A 177 -13.26 6.10 11.20
CA TYR A 177 -12.50 4.87 11.00
C TYR A 177 -10.99 5.12 10.99
N GLU A 178 -10.22 4.14 11.49
CA GLU A 178 -8.77 4.18 11.36
C GLU A 178 -8.38 3.75 9.94
N ILE A 179 -7.81 4.68 9.16
CA ILE A 179 -7.43 4.44 7.77
C ILE A 179 -5.90 4.40 7.65
N HIS A 180 -5.41 3.38 6.94
CA HIS A 180 -4.00 3.08 6.74
C HIS A 180 -3.64 3.06 5.27
N GLU A 181 -2.53 3.69 4.94
CA GLU A 181 -1.96 3.64 3.60
C GLU A 181 -1.17 2.34 3.41
N VAL A 182 -1.39 1.64 2.30
CA VAL A 182 -0.74 0.37 1.97
C VAL A 182 -0.21 0.42 0.53
N VAL A 183 0.90 -0.26 0.28
CA VAL A 183 1.41 -0.52 -1.08
C VAL A 183 1.31 -2.02 -1.34
N PRO A 184 0.25 -2.52 -2.00
CA PRO A 184 0.02 -3.96 -2.19
C PRO A 184 1.20 -4.71 -2.83
N LYS A 185 1.85 -4.07 -3.81
CA LYS A 185 3.05 -4.62 -4.47
C LYS A 185 4.22 -4.81 -3.51
N LEU A 186 4.35 -3.94 -2.52
CA LEU A 186 5.36 -4.09 -1.46
C LEU A 186 4.97 -5.21 -0.51
N THR A 187 3.70 -5.28 -0.09
CA THR A 187 3.18 -6.34 0.77
C THR A 187 3.50 -7.72 0.19
N VAL A 188 3.13 -7.98 -1.06
CA VAL A 188 3.35 -9.30 -1.67
C VAL A 188 4.84 -9.63 -1.84
N ALA A 189 5.68 -8.63 -2.18
CA ALA A 189 7.13 -8.84 -2.26
C ALA A 189 7.74 -9.21 -0.92
N LEU A 190 7.31 -8.55 0.17
CA LEU A 190 7.80 -8.80 1.52
C LEU A 190 7.27 -10.11 2.11
N LEU A 191 6.12 -10.60 1.65
CA LEU A 191 5.57 -11.90 2.03
C LEU A 191 6.28 -13.08 1.34
N MET A 192 7.04 -12.85 0.27
CA MET A 192 7.70 -13.90 -0.53
C MET A 192 8.39 -15.00 0.29
N PRO A 193 9.25 -14.68 1.29
CA PRO A 193 9.98 -15.72 2.02
C PRO A 193 9.05 -16.60 2.87
N PHE A 194 7.97 -16.02 3.39
CA PHE A 194 6.98 -16.73 4.20
C PHE A 194 6.09 -17.63 3.34
N LEU A 195 5.79 -17.19 2.12
CA LEU A 195 4.97 -17.93 1.17
C LEU A 195 5.76 -19.01 0.41
N LYS A 196 7.10 -18.98 0.47
CA LYS A 196 7.99 -19.90 -0.26
C LYS A 196 7.67 -19.93 -1.76
N ILE A 197 7.41 -18.75 -2.33
CA ILE A 197 7.14 -18.57 -3.77
C ILE A 197 8.38 -18.00 -4.47
N SER A 198 8.56 -18.37 -5.74
CA SER A 198 9.68 -17.86 -6.53
C SER A 198 9.47 -16.41 -6.96
N GLN A 199 10.56 -15.68 -7.19
CA GLN A 199 10.54 -14.31 -7.71
C GLN A 199 9.76 -14.20 -9.03
N LYS A 200 9.80 -15.25 -9.87
CA LYS A 200 9.08 -15.30 -11.16
C LYS A 200 7.57 -15.09 -10.98
N ILE A 201 6.95 -15.73 -9.99
CA ILE A 201 5.52 -15.58 -9.70
C ILE A 201 5.18 -14.12 -9.37
N LEU A 202 6.04 -13.46 -8.58
CA LEU A 202 5.86 -12.04 -8.24
C LEU A 202 6.07 -11.08 -9.42
N LEU A 203 6.86 -11.44 -10.42
CA LEU A 203 6.99 -10.64 -11.63
C LEU A 203 5.75 -10.77 -12.53
N GLN A 204 5.05 -11.91 -12.45
CA GLN A 204 3.92 -12.23 -13.31
C GLN A 204 2.56 -11.81 -12.74
N TYR A 205 2.37 -11.71 -11.42
CA TYR A 205 1.04 -11.54 -10.82
C TYR A 205 0.25 -10.29 -11.25
N ARG A 206 0.91 -9.26 -11.82
CA ARG A 206 0.26 -8.06 -12.39
C ARG A 206 0.16 -8.07 -13.91
N GLN A 207 0.71 -9.08 -14.59
CA GLN A 207 0.66 -9.20 -16.04
C GLN A 207 -0.76 -9.59 -16.50
N LEU A 208 -1.13 -9.20 -17.72
CA LEU A 208 -2.46 -9.46 -18.26
C LEU A 208 -2.71 -10.95 -18.54
N GLU A 209 -1.71 -11.63 -19.11
CA GLU A 209 -1.82 -13.03 -19.54
C GLU A 209 -1.59 -14.00 -18.36
N ASP A 210 -0.40 -13.94 -17.75
CA ASP A 210 0.01 -14.87 -16.69
C ASP A 210 -0.49 -14.48 -15.28
N GLY A 211 -1.06 -13.28 -15.13
CA GLY A 211 -1.35 -12.73 -13.80
C GLY A 211 -2.38 -13.53 -13.02
N VAL A 212 -3.35 -14.16 -13.68
CA VAL A 212 -4.38 -14.98 -13.01
C VAL A 212 -3.74 -16.20 -12.35
N ALA A 213 -2.90 -16.93 -13.08
CA ALA A 213 -2.21 -18.12 -12.57
C ALA A 213 -1.23 -17.76 -11.44
N ALA A 214 -0.48 -16.66 -11.59
CA ALA A 214 0.41 -16.19 -10.54
C ALA A 214 -0.34 -15.77 -9.27
N ARG A 215 -1.49 -15.06 -9.39
CA ARG A 215 -2.34 -14.70 -8.24
C ARG A 215 -2.96 -15.93 -7.55
N GLN A 216 -3.34 -16.95 -8.33
CA GLN A 216 -3.80 -18.25 -7.80
C GLN A 216 -2.72 -18.87 -6.89
N VAL A 217 -1.50 -19.02 -7.40
CA VAL A 217 -0.37 -19.57 -6.64
C VAL A 217 -0.11 -18.75 -5.36
N ILE A 218 -0.16 -17.43 -5.44
CA ILE A 218 0.04 -16.57 -4.26
C ILE A 218 -1.08 -16.81 -3.22
N LEU A 219 -2.35 -16.80 -3.63
CA LEU A 219 -3.46 -17.00 -2.70
C LEU A 219 -3.46 -18.40 -2.09
N ASP A 220 -3.17 -19.44 -2.87
CA ASP A 220 -3.04 -20.80 -2.35
C ASP A 220 -1.96 -20.85 -1.25
N LYS A 221 -0.79 -20.24 -1.51
CA LYS A 221 0.28 -20.17 -0.52
C LYS A 221 -0.07 -19.29 0.69
N MET A 222 -0.86 -18.25 0.52
CA MET A 222 -1.37 -17.44 1.64
C MET A 222 -2.36 -18.25 2.49
N SER A 223 -3.28 -18.99 1.87
CA SER A 223 -4.21 -19.86 2.59
C SER A 223 -3.51 -20.99 3.33
N GLU A 224 -2.48 -21.60 2.72
CA GLU A 224 -1.68 -22.67 3.33
C GLU A 224 -0.81 -22.19 4.50
N ASN A 225 -0.14 -21.04 4.36
CA ASN A 225 0.90 -20.62 5.30
C ASN A 225 0.44 -19.56 6.31
N LEU A 226 -0.69 -18.88 6.09
CA LEU A 226 -1.11 -17.71 6.87
C LEU A 226 -2.51 -17.86 7.50
N ASP A 227 -3.07 -19.07 7.54
CA ASP A 227 -4.37 -19.41 8.15
C ASP A 227 -5.55 -18.55 7.61
N ILE A 228 -5.52 -18.28 6.30
CA ILE A 228 -6.57 -17.49 5.61
C ILE A 228 -7.53 -18.43 4.90
N PHE A 229 -8.80 -18.39 5.31
CA PHE A 229 -9.88 -19.08 4.65
C PHE A 229 -10.55 -18.19 3.61
N ILE A 230 -10.62 -18.70 2.37
CA ILE A 230 -11.25 -18.03 1.22
C ILE A 230 -12.21 -19.02 0.58
N TYR A 231 -13.48 -18.62 0.40
CA TYR A 231 -14.43 -19.43 -0.35
C TYR A 231 -14.09 -19.45 -1.84
N GLU A 232 -14.28 -20.59 -2.49
CA GLU A 232 -13.97 -20.82 -3.92
C GLU A 232 -14.51 -19.72 -4.86
N ARG A 233 -15.71 -19.21 -4.58
CA ARG A 233 -16.33 -18.12 -5.35
C ARG A 233 -15.49 -16.85 -5.29
N ASP A 234 -15.11 -16.44 -4.09
CA ASP A 234 -14.36 -15.21 -3.87
C ASP A 234 -12.89 -15.39 -4.23
N PHE A 235 -12.36 -16.60 -4.11
CA PHE A 235 -11.07 -16.99 -4.65
C PHE A 235 -10.95 -16.63 -6.14
N LYS A 236 -11.91 -17.06 -6.96
CA LYS A 236 -11.94 -16.75 -8.41
C LYS A 236 -12.04 -15.25 -8.68
N LYS A 237 -12.85 -14.52 -7.92
CA LYS A 237 -12.95 -13.05 -8.07
C LYS A 237 -11.59 -12.39 -7.84
N ILE A 238 -10.87 -12.78 -6.79
CA ILE A 238 -9.57 -12.20 -6.44
C ILE A 238 -8.52 -12.55 -7.50
N THR A 239 -8.45 -13.80 -7.97
CA THR A 239 -7.46 -14.19 -8.99
C THR A 239 -7.73 -13.58 -10.35
N GLN A 240 -8.98 -13.39 -10.73
CA GLN A 240 -9.34 -12.82 -12.03
C GLN A 240 -9.23 -11.29 -12.08
N ASN A 241 -9.37 -10.61 -10.94
CA ASN A 241 -9.37 -9.15 -10.87
C ASN A 241 -8.19 -8.61 -10.03
N ILE A 242 -7.26 -7.91 -10.67
CA ILE A 242 -6.11 -7.29 -9.98
C ILE A 242 -6.52 -6.28 -8.91
N ASN A 243 -7.63 -5.54 -9.10
CA ASN A 243 -8.11 -4.59 -8.11
C ASN A 243 -8.65 -5.32 -6.86
N ALA A 244 -9.27 -6.49 -7.04
CA ALA A 244 -9.70 -7.34 -5.93
C ALA A 244 -8.51 -7.93 -5.17
N PHE A 245 -7.45 -8.34 -5.88
CA PHE A 245 -6.21 -8.82 -5.29
C PHE A 245 -5.50 -7.71 -4.49
N ASP A 246 -5.38 -6.50 -5.05
CA ASP A 246 -4.78 -5.36 -4.35
C ASP A 246 -5.62 -4.93 -3.14
N ALA A 247 -6.95 -4.92 -3.25
CA ALA A 247 -7.86 -4.66 -2.13
C ALA A 247 -7.71 -5.71 -1.01
N PHE A 248 -7.64 -7.00 -1.35
CA PHE A 248 -7.39 -8.06 -0.38
C PHE A 248 -6.05 -7.86 0.36
N LEU A 249 -4.97 -7.53 -0.37
CA LEU A 249 -3.67 -7.25 0.24
C LEU A 249 -3.69 -6.00 1.13
N CYS A 250 -4.47 -4.97 0.79
CA CYS A 250 -4.69 -3.82 1.65
C CYS A 250 -5.31 -4.23 2.99
N ALA A 251 -6.41 -5.01 2.97
CA ALA A 251 -7.07 -5.49 4.18
C ALA A 251 -6.12 -6.35 5.03
N TYR A 252 -5.41 -7.27 4.38
CA TYR A 252 -4.48 -8.17 5.05
C TYR A 252 -3.32 -7.42 5.69
N THR A 253 -2.77 -6.39 5.03
CA THR A 253 -1.68 -5.59 5.60
C THR A 253 -2.11 -4.84 6.85
N VAL A 254 -3.37 -4.39 6.92
CA VAL A 254 -3.91 -3.74 8.13
C VAL A 254 -4.10 -4.74 9.26
N LEU A 255 -4.58 -5.96 8.96
CA LEU A 255 -4.61 -7.04 9.93
C LEU A 255 -3.21 -7.33 10.50
N LEU A 256 -2.18 -7.35 9.65
CA LEU A 256 -0.79 -7.50 10.10
C LEU A 256 -0.35 -6.33 10.98
N TYR A 257 -0.77 -5.11 10.67
CA TYR A 257 -0.50 -3.94 11.51
C TYR A 257 -1.11 -4.07 12.91
N ASP A 258 -2.40 -4.43 13.02
CA ASP A 258 -3.08 -4.66 14.30
C ASP A 258 -2.41 -5.78 15.14
N ARG A 259 -1.81 -6.77 14.45
CA ARG A 259 -1.00 -7.83 15.08
C ARG A 259 0.45 -7.44 15.40
N ASN A 260 0.84 -6.18 15.18
CA ASN A 260 2.23 -5.69 15.32
C ASN A 260 3.25 -6.40 14.41
N GLU A 261 2.79 -6.88 13.25
CA GLU A 261 3.59 -7.58 12.23
C GLU A 261 4.01 -6.65 11.08
N CYS A 262 3.64 -5.36 11.14
CA CYS A 262 4.16 -4.32 10.23
C CYS A 262 5.38 -3.58 10.80
N VAL A 263 6.17 -2.99 9.91
CA VAL A 263 7.31 -2.15 10.26
C VAL A 263 6.83 -0.80 10.82
N ALA A 264 7.41 -0.39 11.94
CA ALA A 264 7.18 0.93 12.53
C ALA A 264 7.98 2.01 11.80
N ALA A 265 7.49 3.26 11.85
CA ALA A 265 8.26 4.38 11.33
C ALA A 265 9.61 4.49 12.04
N PRO A 266 10.72 4.71 11.32
CA PRO A 266 12.04 4.79 11.92
C PRO A 266 12.15 6.07 12.76
N ARG A 267 13.11 6.08 13.69
CA ARG A 267 13.36 7.25 14.53
C ARG A 267 13.67 8.47 13.65
N ASN A 268 13.08 9.62 14.00
CA ASN A 268 13.22 10.90 13.29
C ASN A 268 12.51 10.98 11.92
N PHE A 269 11.71 9.98 11.52
CA PHE A 269 10.84 10.15 10.35
C PHE A 269 9.71 11.13 10.66
N PRO A 270 9.37 12.07 9.75
CA PRO A 270 8.27 12.99 9.93
C PRO A 270 6.91 12.28 9.73
N VAL A 271 6.46 11.53 10.74
CA VAL A 271 5.25 10.68 10.66
C VAL A 271 3.97 11.43 10.30
N GLN A 272 3.90 12.73 10.61
CA GLN A 272 2.78 13.61 10.25
C GLN A 272 2.64 13.79 8.72
N SER A 273 3.71 13.52 7.97
CA SER A 273 3.68 13.51 6.50
C SER A 273 3.07 12.23 5.91
N GLY A 274 2.63 11.28 6.73
CA GLY A 274 2.05 9.99 6.31
C GLY A 274 3.06 8.83 6.40
N TRP A 275 2.55 7.64 6.71
CA TRP A 275 3.32 6.41 6.80
C TRP A 275 2.59 5.27 6.08
N VAL A 276 3.31 4.54 5.24
CA VAL A 276 2.81 3.35 4.55
C VAL A 276 3.01 2.14 5.46
N ARG A 277 1.95 1.35 5.66
CA ARG A 277 2.02 0.06 6.34
C ARG A 277 2.54 -1.00 5.37
N TYR A 278 3.52 -1.78 5.83
CA TYR A 278 4.06 -2.93 5.12
C TYR A 278 4.61 -3.97 6.11
N PRO A 279 4.56 -5.26 5.77
CA PRO A 279 4.97 -6.34 6.67
C PRO A 279 6.44 -6.28 7.06
N LYS A 280 6.78 -6.78 8.24
CA LYS A 280 8.15 -7.19 8.57
C LYS A 280 8.54 -8.35 7.66
N SER A 281 9.80 -8.40 7.23
CA SER A 281 10.28 -9.46 6.34
C SER A 281 11.79 -9.65 6.49
N PRO A 282 12.27 -10.92 6.43
CA PRO A 282 13.71 -11.22 6.35
C PRO A 282 14.41 -10.48 5.21
N LEU A 283 13.71 -10.17 4.12
CA LEU A 283 14.28 -9.42 2.98
C LEU A 283 14.77 -8.01 3.36
N LEU A 284 14.28 -7.46 4.47
CA LEU A 284 14.70 -6.14 4.95
C LEU A 284 15.87 -6.21 5.93
N ASP A 285 16.24 -7.42 6.35
CA ASP A 285 17.37 -7.69 7.24
C ASP A 285 18.64 -7.91 6.41
N ALA A 286 19.72 -7.18 6.75
CA ALA A 286 20.97 -7.18 5.99
C ALA A 286 21.63 -8.57 5.85
N GLN A 287 21.32 -9.51 6.74
CA GLN A 287 21.90 -10.85 6.76
C GLN A 287 21.25 -11.83 5.78
N TYR A 288 20.01 -11.60 5.36
CA TYR A 288 19.28 -12.50 4.47
C TYR A 288 19.84 -12.45 3.04
N LEU A 289 20.20 -11.24 2.57
CA LEU A 289 20.72 -11.00 1.21
C LEU A 289 22.06 -11.68 0.94
N ALA A 290 22.87 -11.94 1.97
CA ALA A 290 24.15 -12.62 1.82
C ALA A 290 24.00 -14.13 1.54
N ARG A 291 22.86 -14.73 1.88
CA ARG A 291 22.61 -16.17 1.71
C ARG A 291 22.00 -16.51 0.36
N GLU A 292 21.06 -15.70 -0.15
CA GLU A 292 20.49 -15.95 -1.50
C GLU A 292 21.50 -15.76 -2.63
N SER A 293 22.51 -14.87 -2.47
CA SER A 293 23.54 -14.71 -3.49
C SER A 293 24.44 -15.94 -3.66
N GLU A 294 24.47 -16.83 -2.67
CA GLU A 294 25.23 -18.08 -2.74
C GLU A 294 24.40 -19.22 -3.37
N GLU A 295 23.06 -19.18 -3.24
CA GLU A 295 22.15 -20.21 -3.79
C GLU A 295 21.77 -19.98 -5.27
N ASP A 296 21.82 -18.75 -5.77
CA ASP A 296 21.56 -18.43 -7.20
C ASP A 296 22.79 -18.69 -8.12
N GLU A 297 23.96 -19.02 -7.54
CA GLU A 297 25.20 -19.37 -8.27
C GLU A 297 25.44 -20.89 -8.40
N GLU A 298 24.58 -21.73 -7.80
CA GLU A 298 24.58 -23.21 -7.94
C GLU A 298 23.46 -23.71 -8.87
#